data_AF-A0A1F8X8F7-F1
#
_entry.id   AF-A0A1F8X8F7-F1
#
_cell.length_a   1.000
_cell.length_b   1.000
_cell.length_c   1.000
_cell.angle_alpha   90.00
_cell.angle_beta   90.00
_cell.angle_gamma   90.00
#
_symmetry.space_group_name_H-M   'P 1'
#
loop_
_entity.id
_entity.type
_entity.pdbx_description
1 polymer ?
#
loop_
_entity_poly.entity_id
_entity_poly.type
_entity_poly.pdbx_seq_one_letter_code
_entity_poly.pdbx_strand_id
1 'polypeptide(L)'
;MEHTAHKDYTGAKIGMWLFLFTEFFLFFGPVLLYTIYRFRYHAAFTASSHELDLAIGSINTAILLTSSLTMAVSISALQRDRTKLSLWMLAATFVLGVVFLINKYFEWTEKFSHGMYPGGEALAGGPPGQGVFYGLYFFLTGLHGLHVLAGITAIGVLAFMVLKKKVSAADHVRLENAGLYWHLVDVVWIYLFPIFYLVR
;
A
#
# COMPACT_ATOMS: atom_id res chain seq x y z
N MET A 1 -20.13 -6.94 -39.99
CA MET A 1 -20.11 -7.90 -38.87
C MET A 1 -19.47 -7.20 -37.70
N GLU A 2 -20.29 -6.70 -36.79
CA GLU A 2 -19.81 -6.04 -35.57
C GLU A 2 -19.23 -7.15 -34.68
N HIS A 3 -17.90 -7.23 -34.57
CA HIS A 3 -17.25 -8.10 -33.61
C HIS A 3 -17.67 -7.62 -32.23
N THR A 4 -18.73 -8.20 -31.67
CA THR A 4 -19.04 -8.09 -30.25
C THR A 4 -17.89 -8.77 -29.51
N ALA A 5 -16.87 -7.99 -29.17
CA ALA A 5 -15.73 -8.46 -28.40
C ALA A 5 -16.27 -9.04 -27.10
N HIS A 6 -16.29 -10.36 -27.00
CA HIS A 6 -16.72 -11.08 -25.80
C HIS A 6 -15.75 -10.67 -24.69
N LYS A 7 -16.17 -9.75 -23.83
CA LYS A 7 -15.38 -9.35 -22.65
C LYS A 7 -15.43 -10.51 -21.68
N ASP A 8 -14.34 -11.25 -21.58
CA ASP A 8 -14.19 -12.33 -20.61
C ASP A 8 -13.89 -11.75 -19.22
N TYR A 9 -14.97 -11.42 -18.49
CA TYR A 9 -14.87 -10.94 -17.11
C TYR A 9 -14.35 -12.01 -16.16
N THR A 10 -14.56 -13.29 -16.47
CA THR A 10 -14.10 -14.41 -15.64
C THR A 10 -12.58 -14.53 -15.73
N GLY A 11 -12.02 -14.51 -16.95
CA GLY A 11 -10.58 -14.46 -17.18
C GLY A 11 -9.91 -13.24 -16.53
N ALA A 12 -10.54 -12.06 -16.62
CA ALA A 12 -10.03 -10.84 -15.98
C ALA A 12 -10.01 -10.93 -14.44
N LYS A 13 -11.03 -11.55 -13.83
CA LYS A 13 -11.07 -11.77 -12.37
C LYS A 13 -10.03 -12.81 -11.93
N ILE A 14 -9.93 -13.94 -12.63
CA ILE A 14 -8.94 -14.98 -12.31
C ILE A 14 -7.51 -14.44 -12.45
N GLY A 15 -7.23 -13.69 -13.53
CA GLY A 15 -5.93 -13.03 -13.72
C GLY A 15 -5.60 -12.06 -12.59
N MET A 16 -6.58 -11.28 -12.13
CA MET A 16 -6.41 -10.39 -10.98
C MET A 16 -6.09 -11.19 -9.70
N TRP A 17 -6.84 -12.25 -9.40
CA TRP A 17 -6.58 -13.08 -8.21
C TRP A 17 -5.21 -13.76 -8.23
N LEU A 18 -4.78 -14.27 -9.39
CA LEU A 18 -3.43 -14.83 -9.55
C LEU A 18 -2.35 -13.77 -9.32
N PHE A 19 -2.54 -12.56 -9.86
CA PHE A 19 -1.64 -11.44 -9.61
C PHE A 19 -1.60 -11.04 -8.13
N LEU A 20 -2.74 -10.93 -7.46
CA LEU A 20 -2.81 -10.64 -6.02
C LEU A 20 -2.08 -11.70 -5.20
N PHE A 21 -2.20 -12.97 -5.59
CA PHE A 21 -1.48 -14.06 -4.94
C PHE A 21 0.03 -13.90 -5.10
N THR A 22 0.53 -13.58 -6.30
CA THR A 22 1.98 -13.35 -6.48
C THR A 22 2.49 -12.18 -5.65
N GLU A 23 1.72 -11.10 -5.55
CA GLU A 23 2.08 -9.93 -4.73
C GLU A 23 2.09 -10.26 -3.24
N PHE A 24 1.14 -11.08 -2.76
CA PHE A 24 1.15 -11.55 -1.38
C PHE A 24 2.46 -12.28 -1.02
N PHE A 25 2.94 -13.17 -1.90
CA PHE A 25 4.22 -13.87 -1.67
C PHE A 25 5.44 -12.95 -1.77
N LEU A 26 5.39 -11.93 -2.64
CA LEU A 26 6.45 -10.93 -2.76
C LEU A 26 6.71 -10.22 -1.42
N PHE A 27 5.66 -9.86 -0.68
CA PHE A 27 5.78 -9.25 0.64
C PHE A 27 6.00 -10.26 1.77
N PHE A 28 5.45 -11.47 1.66
CA PHE A 28 5.57 -12.49 2.71
C PHE A 28 7.02 -12.94 2.94
N GLY A 29 7.81 -13.10 1.87
CA GLY A 29 9.21 -13.54 1.98
C GLY A 29 10.09 -12.62 2.84
N PRO A 30 10.18 -11.32 2.54
CA PRO A 30 10.95 -10.37 3.34
C PRO A 30 10.38 -10.15 4.75
N VAL A 31 9.07 -10.27 4.97
CA VAL A 31 8.46 -10.24 6.31
C VAL A 31 8.91 -11.44 7.16
N LEU A 32 8.99 -12.63 6.56
CA LEU A 32 9.50 -13.83 7.22
C LEU A 32 10.99 -13.65 7.56
N LEU A 33 11.76 -13.07 6.64
CA LEU A 33 13.17 -12.72 6.87
C LEU A 33 13.34 -11.74 8.05
N TYR A 34 12.52 -10.68 8.09
CA TYR A 34 12.50 -9.73 9.22
C TYR A 34 12.21 -10.44 10.54
N THR A 35 11.25 -11.36 10.56
CA THR A 35 10.88 -12.11 11.77
C THR A 35 12.05 -12.97 12.26
N ILE A 36 12.74 -13.69 11.37
CA ILE A 36 13.93 -14.50 11.72
C ILE A 36 15.04 -13.63 12.29
N TYR A 37 15.37 -12.51 11.64
CA TYR A 37 16.42 -11.61 12.12
C TYR A 37 16.06 -10.91 13.42
N ARG A 38 14.77 -10.64 13.67
CA ARG A 38 14.28 -10.12 14.95
C ARG A 38 14.55 -11.09 16.10
N PHE A 39 14.33 -12.39 15.90
CA PHE A 39 14.68 -13.39 16.92
C PHE A 39 16.19 -13.49 17.16
N ARG A 40 17.00 -13.29 16.13
CA ARG A 40 18.47 -13.36 16.22
C ARG A 40 19.11 -12.11 16.84
N TYR A 41 18.55 -10.93 16.58
CA TYR A 41 19.09 -9.62 17.01
C TYR A 41 18.08 -8.82 17.84
N HIS A 42 17.45 -9.47 18.82
CA HIS A 42 16.32 -8.92 19.58
C HIS A 42 16.60 -7.51 20.17
N ALA A 43 17.72 -7.34 20.88
CA ALA A 43 18.07 -6.06 21.52
C ALA A 43 18.26 -4.91 20.51
N ALA A 44 18.88 -5.18 19.35
CA ALA A 44 19.07 -4.17 18.31
C ALA A 44 17.77 -3.82 17.58
N PHE A 45 16.88 -4.79 17.39
CA PHE A 45 15.57 -4.60 16.76
C PHE A 45 14.62 -3.81 17.66
N THR A 46 14.58 -4.10 18.97
CA THR A 46 13.79 -3.32 19.94
C THR A 46 14.31 -1.89 20.03
N ALA A 47 15.63 -1.68 20.16
CA ALA A 47 16.20 -0.33 20.17
C ALA A 47 15.84 0.46 18.90
N SER A 48 15.87 -0.19 17.72
CA SER A 48 15.52 0.47 16.46
C SER A 48 14.03 0.76 16.31
N SER A 49 13.13 -0.07 16.86
CA SER A 49 11.68 0.19 16.79
C SER A 49 11.24 1.33 17.70
N HIS A 50 12.01 1.65 18.74
CA HIS A 50 11.78 2.83 19.59
C HIS A 50 12.10 4.15 18.88
N GLU A 51 12.98 4.14 17.86
CA GLU A 51 13.32 5.29 17.00
C GLU A 51 12.26 5.56 15.90
N LEU A 52 11.17 4.80 15.89
CA LEU A 52 10.04 5.00 14.98
C LEU A 52 8.90 5.72 15.70
N ASP A 53 8.36 6.75 15.05
CA ASP A 53 7.21 7.51 15.57
C ASP A 53 5.92 6.71 15.40
N LEU A 54 5.42 6.17 16.51
CA LEU A 54 4.17 5.42 16.58
C LEU A 54 2.95 6.29 16.21
N ALA A 55 2.95 7.58 16.53
CA ALA A 55 1.84 8.47 16.25
C ALA A 55 1.69 8.70 14.74
N ILE A 56 2.80 8.99 14.05
CA ILE A 56 2.82 9.12 12.58
C ILE A 56 2.41 7.80 11.91
N GLY A 57 2.92 6.67 12.39
CA GLY A 57 2.52 5.35 11.90
C GLY A 57 1.03 5.04 12.11
N SER A 58 0.46 5.43 13.26
CA SER A 58 -0.96 5.22 13.58
C SER A 58 -1.87 6.10 12.72
N ILE A 59 -1.50 7.36 12.51
CA ILE A 59 -2.22 8.28 11.61
C ILE A 59 -2.24 7.72 10.19
N ASN A 60 -1.09 7.25 9.68
CA ASN A 60 -1.00 6.65 8.35
C ASN A 60 -1.89 5.40 8.21
N THR A 61 -1.94 4.57 9.24
CA THR A 61 -2.83 3.40 9.25
C THR A 61 -4.31 3.81 9.24
N ALA A 62 -4.70 4.81 10.03
CA ALA A 62 -6.07 5.34 10.01
C ALA A 62 -6.45 5.93 8.64
N ILE A 63 -5.52 6.63 7.99
CA ILE A 63 -5.69 7.19 6.65
C ILE A 63 -5.94 6.08 5.62
N LEU A 64 -5.11 5.02 5.62
CA LEU A 64 -5.28 3.92 4.68
C LEU A 64 -6.58 3.13 4.92
N LEU A 65 -6.92 2.82 6.17
CA LEU A 65 -8.20 2.17 6.50
C LEU A 65 -9.40 2.98 6.01
N THR A 66 -9.35 4.30 6.20
CA THR A 66 -10.39 5.21 5.70
C THR A 66 -10.43 5.23 4.17
N SER A 67 -9.26 5.23 3.53
CA SER A 67 -9.12 5.19 2.06
C SER A 67 -9.71 3.90 1.46
N SER A 68 -9.48 2.77 2.13
CA SER A 68 -10.08 1.48 1.79
C SER A 68 -11.60 1.53 1.84
N LEU A 69 -12.15 2.11 2.91
CA LEU A 69 -13.59 2.27 3.06
C LEU A 69 -14.18 3.13 1.94
N THR A 70 -13.55 4.27 1.61
CA THR A 70 -14.03 5.13 0.53
C THR A 70 -13.97 4.43 -0.83
N MET A 71 -12.97 3.58 -1.07
CA MET A 71 -12.89 2.77 -2.29
C MET A 71 -14.05 1.77 -2.40
N ALA A 72 -14.35 1.06 -1.31
CA ALA A 72 -15.47 0.11 -1.26
C ALA A 72 -16.84 0.80 -1.45
N VAL A 73 -17.02 1.98 -0.85
CA VAL A 73 -18.22 2.81 -1.04
C VAL A 73 -18.32 3.29 -2.49
N SER A 74 -17.19 3.62 -3.14
CA SER A 74 -17.18 4.02 -4.55
C SER A 74 -17.69 2.92 -5.48
N ILE A 75 -17.19 1.69 -5.30
CA ILE A 75 -17.62 0.53 -6.10
C ILE A 75 -19.12 0.30 -5.92
N SER A 76 -19.58 0.30 -4.66
CA SER A 76 -21.00 0.14 -4.32
C SER A 76 -21.88 1.25 -4.90
N ALA A 77 -21.38 2.49 -4.92
CA ALA A 77 -22.08 3.63 -5.50
C ALA A 77 -22.18 3.52 -7.03
N LEU A 78 -21.13 3.04 -7.70
CA LEU A 78 -21.12 2.84 -9.15
C LEU A 78 -22.09 1.71 -9.56
N GLN A 79 -22.16 0.63 -8.78
CA GLN A 79 -23.12 -0.47 -9.00
C GLN A 79 -24.59 -0.03 -8.86
N ARG A 80 -24.86 1.05 -8.11
CA ARG A 80 -26.19 1.65 -7.93
C ARG A 80 -26.45 2.85 -8.85
N ASP A 81 -25.67 2.99 -9.92
CA ASP A 81 -25.71 4.12 -10.87
C ASP A 81 -25.54 5.52 -10.23
N ARG A 82 -24.97 5.59 -9.03
CA ARG A 82 -24.66 6.86 -8.34
C ARG A 82 -23.27 7.35 -8.71
N THR A 83 -23.06 7.67 -10.00
CA THR A 83 -21.73 8.04 -10.54
C THR A 83 -21.10 9.24 -9.82
N LYS A 84 -21.89 10.26 -9.45
CA LYS A 84 -21.37 11.43 -8.71
C LYS A 84 -20.78 11.03 -7.35
N LEU A 85 -21.45 10.15 -6.61
CA LEU A 85 -20.96 9.67 -5.33
C LEU A 85 -19.71 8.81 -5.51
N SER A 86 -19.70 7.92 -6.50
CA SER A 86 -18.51 7.12 -6.84
C SER A 86 -17.29 7.99 -7.15
N LEU A 87 -17.45 9.06 -7.93
CA LEU A 87 -16.36 9.99 -8.24
C LEU A 87 -15.84 10.73 -7.01
N TRP A 88 -16.73 11.22 -6.15
CA TRP A 88 -16.33 11.86 -4.89
C TRP A 88 -15.55 10.92 -3.98
N MET A 89 -15.98 9.66 -3.90
CA MET A 89 -15.30 8.65 -3.10
C MET A 89 -13.96 8.23 -3.69
N LEU A 90 -13.83 8.13 -5.03
CA LEU A 90 -12.53 7.89 -5.69
C LEU A 90 -11.56 9.05 -5.49
N ALA A 91 -12.06 10.29 -5.56
CA ALA A 91 -11.26 11.47 -5.27
C ALA A 91 -10.77 11.46 -3.81
N ALA A 92 -11.64 11.09 -2.87
CA ALA A 92 -11.25 10.93 -1.47
C ALA A 92 -10.16 9.85 -1.29
N THR A 93 -10.32 8.66 -1.87
CA THR A 93 -9.31 7.59 -1.85
C THR A 93 -7.97 8.06 -2.45
N PHE A 94 -8.02 8.77 -3.58
CA PHE A 94 -6.82 9.33 -4.21
C PHE A 94 -6.09 10.31 -3.30
N VAL A 95 -6.80 11.28 -2.71
CA VAL A 95 -6.20 12.27 -1.80
C VAL A 95 -5.63 11.60 -0.57
N LEU A 96 -6.34 10.67 0.06
CA LEU A 96 -5.86 9.94 1.23
C LEU A 96 -4.59 9.15 0.93
N GLY A 97 -4.51 8.49 -0.23
CA GLY A 97 -3.29 7.82 -0.69
C GLY A 97 -2.11 8.78 -0.88
N VAL A 98 -2.35 9.97 -1.45
CA VAL A 98 -1.29 10.98 -1.62
C VAL A 98 -0.81 11.50 -0.27
N VAL A 99 -1.72 11.77 0.67
CA VAL A 99 -1.36 12.20 2.04
C VAL A 99 -0.50 11.14 2.74
N PHE A 100 -0.83 9.85 2.57
CA PHE A 100 -0.02 8.76 3.08
C PHE A 100 1.42 8.79 2.52
N LEU A 101 1.59 8.97 1.21
CA LEU A 101 2.91 9.05 0.58
C LEU A 101 3.71 10.27 1.07
N ILE A 102 3.06 11.42 1.25
CA ILE A 102 3.69 12.65 1.75
C ILE A 102 4.18 12.44 3.19
N ASN A 103 3.35 11.90 4.08
CA ASN A 103 3.73 11.61 5.46
C ASN A 103 4.93 10.65 5.51
N LYS A 104 4.94 9.64 4.65
CA LYS A 104 6.06 8.70 4.54
C LYS A 104 7.33 9.34 4.01
N TYR A 105 7.22 10.24 3.04
CA TYR A 105 8.35 10.99 2.51
C TYR A 105 9.02 11.84 3.58
N PHE A 106 8.24 12.51 4.45
CA PHE A 106 8.80 13.27 5.57
C PHE A 106 9.53 12.39 6.58
N GLU A 107 8.93 11.26 6.97
CA GLU A 107 9.56 10.30 7.90
C GLU A 107 10.86 9.71 7.32
N TRP A 108 10.89 9.42 6.02
CA TRP A 108 12.11 8.98 5.35
C TRP A 108 13.17 10.08 5.36
N THR A 109 12.82 11.30 4.98
CA THR A 109 13.76 12.43 4.91
C THR A 109 14.40 12.73 6.26
N GLU A 110 13.62 12.67 7.35
CA GLU A 110 14.12 12.79 8.71
C GLU A 110 15.10 11.64 9.05
N LYS A 111 14.76 10.38 8.73
CA LYS A 111 15.69 9.26 8.97
C LYS A 111 16.97 9.33 8.12
N PHE A 112 16.89 9.89 6.91
CA PHE A 112 18.05 10.16 6.06
C PHE A 112 18.93 11.28 6.61
N SER A 113 18.35 12.34 7.18
CA SER A 113 19.14 13.42 7.80
C SER A 113 19.85 12.97 9.08
N HIS A 114 19.29 11.98 9.79
CA HIS A 114 19.94 11.31 10.92
C HIS A 114 20.98 10.24 10.51
N GLY A 115 21.25 10.05 9.21
CA GLY A 115 22.27 9.12 8.71
C GLY A 115 21.91 7.64 8.88
N MET A 116 20.66 7.32 9.23
CA MET A 116 20.18 5.96 9.49
C MET A 116 19.69 5.26 8.22
N TYR A 117 20.43 5.36 7.11
CA TYR A 117 20.12 4.66 5.85
C TYR A 117 21.03 3.43 5.66
N PRO A 118 20.63 2.43 4.84
CA PRO A 118 21.45 1.25 4.59
C PRO A 118 22.82 1.64 4.01
N GLY A 119 23.89 1.50 4.80
CA GLY A 119 25.25 1.92 4.44
C GLY A 119 25.66 3.33 4.91
N GLY A 120 24.85 4.00 5.74
CA GLY A 120 25.20 5.29 6.35
C GLY A 120 26.25 5.18 7.45
N GLU A 121 27.01 6.26 7.66
CA GLU A 121 28.11 6.33 8.64
C GLU A 121 27.67 5.97 10.07
N ALA A 122 26.42 6.28 10.44
CA ALA A 122 25.82 5.95 11.73
C ALA A 122 25.58 4.43 11.93
N LEU A 123 25.39 3.69 10.84
CA LEU A 123 25.16 2.23 10.84
C LEU A 123 26.44 1.42 10.57
N ALA A 124 27.49 2.07 10.05
CA ALA A 124 28.79 1.44 9.77
C ALA A 124 29.58 1.06 11.04
N GLY A 125 29.32 1.74 12.16
CA GLY A 125 29.92 1.44 13.48
C GLY A 125 28.98 0.80 14.50
N GLY A 126 27.71 0.59 14.16
CA GLY A 126 26.68 0.06 15.07
C GLY A 126 26.58 -1.47 15.11
N PRO A 127 25.75 -2.05 16.01
CA PRO A 127 25.50 -3.48 16.03
C PRO A 127 24.95 -3.97 14.68
N PRO A 128 25.40 -5.13 14.16
CA PRO A 128 24.97 -5.63 12.84
C PRO A 128 23.44 -5.77 12.69
N GLY A 129 22.72 -5.92 13.80
CA GLY A 129 21.25 -5.98 13.82
C GLY A 129 20.54 -4.67 13.41
N GLN A 130 21.13 -3.49 13.67
CA GLN A 130 20.52 -2.20 13.26
C GLN A 130 20.53 -2.01 11.75
N GLY A 131 21.65 -2.35 11.09
CA GLY A 131 21.76 -2.30 9.62
C GLY A 131 20.76 -3.21 8.93
N VAL A 132 20.55 -4.41 9.48
CA VAL A 132 19.57 -5.36 8.95
C VAL A 132 18.13 -4.86 9.18
N PHE A 133 17.82 -4.29 10.34
CA PHE A 133 16.50 -3.70 10.62
C PHE A 133 16.17 -2.59 9.63
N TYR A 134 17.03 -1.58 9.51
CA TYR A 134 16.79 -0.44 8.62
C TYR A 134 16.80 -0.87 7.14
N GLY A 135 17.69 -1.80 6.74
CA GLY A 135 17.68 -2.38 5.40
C GLY A 135 16.34 -3.02 5.04
N LEU A 136 15.81 -3.87 5.92
CA LEU A 136 14.50 -4.50 5.71
C LEU A 136 13.34 -3.51 5.82
N TYR A 137 13.44 -2.54 6.72
CA TYR A 137 12.46 -1.46 6.85
C TYR A 137 12.34 -0.64 5.57
N PHE A 138 13.45 -0.11 5.02
CA PHE A 138 13.43 0.67 3.79
C PHE A 138 13.02 -0.17 2.59
N PHE A 139 13.45 -1.44 2.53
CA PHE A 139 13.04 -2.34 1.45
C PHE A 139 11.53 -2.62 1.47
N LEU A 140 10.97 -3.04 2.61
CA LEU A 140 9.55 -3.36 2.74
C LEU A 140 8.65 -2.14 2.58
N THR A 141 9.00 -1.03 3.25
CA THR A 141 8.20 0.21 3.15
C THR A 141 8.35 0.89 1.79
N GLY A 142 9.52 0.80 1.16
CA GLY A 142 9.76 1.32 -0.19
C GLY A 142 9.01 0.53 -1.26
N LEU A 143 9.07 -0.81 -1.18
CA LEU A 143 8.27 -1.67 -2.05
C LEU A 143 6.78 -1.38 -1.90
N HIS A 144 6.30 -1.24 -0.67
CA HIS A 144 4.91 -0.88 -0.40
C HIS A 144 4.56 0.52 -0.95
N GLY A 145 5.43 1.52 -0.77
CA GLY A 145 5.24 2.87 -1.31
C GLY A 145 5.11 2.88 -2.84
N LEU A 146 5.89 2.05 -3.54
CA LEU A 146 5.76 1.88 -5.00
C LEU A 146 4.40 1.27 -5.39
N HIS A 147 3.90 0.31 -4.62
CA HIS A 147 2.57 -0.29 -4.84
C HIS A 147 1.45 0.73 -4.60
N VAL A 148 1.55 1.53 -3.54
CA VAL A 148 0.61 2.62 -3.27
C VAL A 148 0.62 3.62 -4.42
N LEU A 149 1.79 4.01 -4.92
CA LEU A 149 1.92 4.92 -6.07
C LEU A 149 1.25 4.34 -7.34
N ALA A 150 1.48 3.06 -7.63
CA ALA A 150 0.84 2.37 -8.74
C ALA A 150 -0.69 2.32 -8.57
N GLY A 151 -1.17 2.05 -7.35
CA GLY A 151 -2.59 2.02 -7.01
C GLY A 151 -3.27 3.38 -7.17
N ILE A 152 -2.64 4.46 -6.69
CA ILE A 152 -3.16 5.84 -6.81
C ILE A 152 -3.25 6.23 -8.28
N THR A 153 -2.23 5.87 -9.07
CA THR A 153 -2.21 6.11 -10.51
C THR A 153 -3.36 5.37 -11.20
N ALA A 154 -3.58 4.10 -10.88
CA ALA A 154 -4.69 3.32 -11.42
C ALA A 154 -6.06 3.90 -11.04
N ILE A 155 -6.24 4.33 -9.78
CA ILE A 155 -7.46 4.97 -9.29
C ILE A 155 -7.70 6.30 -10.00
N GLY A 156 -6.66 7.13 -10.18
CA GLY A 156 -6.77 8.40 -10.92
C GLY A 156 -7.18 8.19 -12.38
N VAL A 157 -6.58 7.19 -13.04
CA VAL A 157 -6.92 6.80 -14.42
C VAL A 157 -8.36 6.29 -14.52
N LEU A 158 -8.83 5.48 -13.55
CA LEU A 158 -10.20 5.00 -13.51
C LEU A 158 -11.21 6.10 -13.19
N ALA A 159 -10.91 7.01 -12.27
CA ALA A 159 -11.73 8.18 -11.99
C ALA A 159 -11.92 9.04 -13.24
N PHE A 160 -10.86 9.23 -14.03
CA PHE A 160 -10.94 9.93 -15.32
C PHE A 160 -11.79 9.18 -16.36
N MET A 161 -11.71 7.84 -16.40
CA MET A 161 -12.56 7.04 -17.29
C MET A 161 -14.04 7.06 -16.88
N VAL A 162 -14.34 7.08 -15.59
CA VAL A 162 -15.71 7.25 -15.06
C VAL A 162 -16.25 8.63 -15.41
N LEU A 163 -15.43 9.70 -15.29
CA LEU A 163 -15.80 11.06 -15.72
C LEU A 163 -16.16 11.12 -17.20
N LYS A 164 -15.39 10.42 -18.06
CA LYS A 164 -15.65 10.33 -19.50
C LYS A 164 -16.81 9.40 -19.88
N LYS A 165 -17.55 8.86 -18.90
CA LYS A 165 -18.61 7.85 -19.08
C LYS A 165 -18.15 6.60 -19.84
N LYS A 166 -16.84 6.34 -19.91
CA LYS A 166 -16.26 5.14 -20.55
C LYS A 166 -16.32 3.92 -19.63
N VAL A 167 -16.51 4.14 -18.34
CA VAL A 167 -16.82 3.11 -17.34
C VAL A 167 -18.20 3.43 -16.80
N SER A 168 -19.18 2.58 -17.15
CA SER A 168 -20.54 2.64 -16.61
C SER A 168 -20.77 1.46 -15.67
N ALA A 169 -21.95 1.37 -15.04
CA ALA A 169 -22.34 0.24 -14.19
C ALA A 169 -22.18 -1.12 -14.88
N ALA A 170 -22.24 -1.18 -16.22
CA ALA A 170 -22.06 -2.40 -17.01
C ALA A 170 -20.60 -2.90 -17.08
N ASP A 171 -19.61 -2.03 -16.83
CA ASP A 171 -18.16 -2.31 -16.90
C ASP A 171 -17.46 -2.13 -15.53
N HIS A 172 -18.19 -2.37 -14.43
CA HIS A 172 -17.69 -2.18 -13.06
C HIS A 172 -16.50 -3.10 -12.70
N VAL A 173 -16.28 -4.19 -13.46
CA VAL A 173 -15.20 -5.16 -13.22
C VAL A 173 -13.82 -4.51 -13.19
N ARG A 174 -13.58 -3.46 -13.98
CA ARG A 174 -12.30 -2.73 -13.96
C ARG A 174 -12.09 -1.97 -12.65
N LEU A 175 -13.15 -1.37 -12.12
CA LEU A 175 -13.12 -0.65 -10.86
C LEU A 175 -13.01 -1.63 -9.68
N GLU A 176 -13.72 -2.76 -9.77
CA GLU A 176 -13.65 -3.85 -8.79
C GLU A 176 -12.23 -4.42 -8.70
N ASN A 177 -11.58 -4.72 -9.83
CA ASN A 177 -10.21 -5.23 -9.86
C ASN A 177 -9.20 -4.22 -9.27
N ALA A 178 -9.33 -2.93 -9.59
CA ALA A 178 -8.49 -1.91 -8.97
C ALA A 178 -8.77 -1.72 -7.47
N GLY A 179 -10.02 -1.91 -7.05
CA GLY A 179 -10.39 -1.97 -5.64
C GLY A 179 -9.72 -3.13 -4.92
N LEU A 180 -9.78 -4.34 -5.50
CA LEU A 180 -9.10 -5.52 -4.95
C LEU A 180 -7.59 -5.30 -4.80
N TYR A 181 -6.95 -4.66 -5.79
CA TYR A 181 -5.55 -4.26 -5.68
C TYR A 181 -5.32 -3.30 -4.51
N TRP A 182 -6.12 -2.23 -4.41
CA TRP A 182 -6.00 -1.23 -3.36
C TRP A 182 -6.19 -1.84 -1.96
N HIS A 183 -7.19 -2.71 -1.81
CA HIS A 183 -7.45 -3.43 -0.56
C HIS A 183 -6.29 -4.37 -0.18
N LEU A 184 -5.67 -5.05 -1.14
CA LEU A 184 -4.49 -5.87 -0.86
C LEU A 184 -3.33 -5.01 -0.34
N VAL A 185 -3.07 -3.88 -1.00
CA VAL A 185 -2.01 -2.94 -0.57
C VAL A 185 -2.27 -2.46 0.85
N ASP A 186 -3.51 -2.09 1.18
CA ASP A 186 -3.89 -1.70 2.55
C ASP A 186 -3.70 -2.85 3.56
N VAL A 187 -4.08 -4.08 3.22
CA VAL A 187 -3.88 -5.27 4.07
C VAL A 187 -2.39 -5.51 4.35
N VAL A 188 -1.53 -5.40 3.34
CA VAL A 188 -0.08 -5.51 3.54
C VAL A 188 0.40 -4.47 4.56
N TRP A 189 -0.06 -3.22 4.48
CA TRP A 189 0.30 -2.19 5.45
C TRP A 189 -0.17 -2.52 6.88
N ILE A 190 -1.39 -3.04 7.02
CA ILE A 190 -1.93 -3.47 8.33
C ILE A 190 -1.04 -4.53 8.99
N TYR A 191 -0.33 -5.35 8.22
CA TYR A 191 0.66 -6.28 8.77
C TYR A 191 2.02 -5.63 9.02
N LEU A 192 2.50 -4.75 8.14
CA LEU A 192 3.79 -4.08 8.31
C LEU A 192 3.80 -3.13 9.51
N PHE A 193 2.72 -2.39 9.75
CA PHE A 193 2.64 -1.39 10.81
C PHE A 193 2.89 -1.99 12.22
N PRO A 194 2.18 -3.05 12.66
CA PRO A 194 2.44 -3.67 13.95
C PRO A 194 3.86 -4.21 14.08
N ILE A 195 4.36 -4.88 13.03
CA ILE A 195 5.67 -5.54 13.03
C ILE A 195 6.83 -4.55 13.20
N PHE A 196 6.69 -3.33 12.68
CA PHE A 196 7.71 -2.27 12.81
C PHE A 196 7.47 -1.32 13.98
N TYR A 197 6.24 -0.87 14.21
CA TYR A 197 5.94 0.24 15.13
C TYR A 197 5.40 -0.21 16.48
N LEU A 198 4.66 -1.32 16.52
CA LEU A 198 3.91 -1.74 17.71
C LEU A 198 4.63 -2.82 18.53
N VAL A 199 5.37 -3.70 17.84
CA VAL A 199 6.16 -4.77 18.47
C VAL A 199 7.53 -4.21 18.88
N ARG A 200 7.59 -3.73 20.13
CA ARG A 200 8.81 -3.30 20.82
C ARG A 200 9.45 -4.50 21.52
#